data_AF-A0A139MDK5-F1
#
_entry.id   AF-A0A139MDK5-F1
#
_cell.length_a   1.000
_cell.length_b   1.000
_cell.length_c   1.000
_cell.angle_alpha   90.00
_cell.angle_beta   90.00
_cell.angle_gamma   90.00
#
_symmetry.space_group_name_H-M   'P 1'
#
loop_
_entity.id
_entity.type
_entity.pdbx_description
1 polymer ?
#
loop_
_entity_poly.entity_id
_entity_poly.type
_entity_poly.pdbx_seq_one_letter_code
_entity_poly.pdbx_strand_id
1 'polypeptide(L)' 'MLLTTESKRALRRLRGEQNITCEDIANATGLHGNTVRKIIKNPDGEEVKNKTYVKIMDYISKNY' A
#
# COMPACT_ATOMS: atom_id res chain seq x y z
N MET A 1 5.66 3.14 -12.49
CA MET A 1 5.98 4.02 -11.34
C MET A 1 6.57 3.16 -10.25
N LEU A 2 7.69 3.56 -9.66
CA LEU A 2 8.38 2.77 -8.64
C LEU A 2 7.77 3.02 -7.26
N LEU A 3 7.13 2.00 -6.68
CA LEU A 3 6.74 2.03 -5.27
C LEU A 3 7.96 1.64 -4.44
N THR A 4 8.55 2.60 -3.73
CA THR A 4 9.83 2.40 -3.03
C THR A 4 9.69 1.51 -1.79
N THR A 5 10.81 0.96 -1.34
CA THR A 5 10.93 0.21 -0.08
C THR A 5 10.36 1.00 1.11
N GLU A 6 10.64 2.31 1.17
CA GLU A 6 10.14 3.19 2.23
C GLU A 6 8.61 3.37 2.16
N SER A 7 8.04 3.50 0.96
CA SER A 7 6.59 3.59 0.76
C SER A 7 5.89 2.32 1.28
N LYS A 8 6.45 1.15 0.96
CA LYS A 8 5.94 -0.13 1.45
C LYS A 8 6.13 -0.30 2.96
N ARG A 9 7.22 0.26 3.52
CA ARG A 9 7.45 0.29 4.96
C ARG A 9 6.41 1.16 5.67
N ALA A 10 6.10 2.34 5.14
CA ALA A 10 5.03 3.19 5.66
C ALA A 10 3.68 2.45 5.64
N LEU A 11 3.35 1.79 4.53
CA LEU A 11 2.11 1.00 4.42
C LEU A 11 2.01 -0.11 5.48
N ARG A 12 3.13 -0.78 5.80
CA ARG A 12 3.20 -1.80 6.86
C ARG A 12 3.05 -1.21 8.26
N ARG A 13 3.63 -0.04 8.51
CA ARG A 13 3.46 0.67 9.79
C ARG A 13 2.01 1.05 10.01
N LEU A 14 1.39 1.71 9.04
CA LEU A 14 -0.04 2.07 9.08
C LEU A 14 -0.92 0.85 9.37
N ARG A 15 -0.63 -0.28 8.71
CA ARG A 15 -1.34 -1.54 8.97
C ARG A 15 -1.24 -1.99 10.43
N GLY A 16 -0.04 -1.91 11.01
CA GLY A 16 0.20 -2.30 12.40
C GLY A 16 -0.35 -1.30 13.42
N GLU A 17 -0.17 0.00 13.19
CA GLU A 17 -0.61 1.09 14.07
C GLU A 17 -2.12 1.20 14.13
N GLN A 18 -2.80 1.05 12.99
CA GLN A 18 -4.26 1.13 12.91
C GLN A 18 -4.96 -0.23 13.10
N ASN A 19 -4.20 -1.31 13.25
CA ASN A 19 -4.72 -2.69 13.36
C ASN A 19 -5.71 -3.07 12.23
N ILE A 20 -5.41 -2.63 11.00
CA ILE A 20 -6.24 -2.87 9.81
C ILE A 20 -5.73 -4.04 8.98
N THR A 21 -6.60 -4.64 8.19
CA THR A 21 -6.25 -5.75 7.30
C THR A 21 -5.82 -5.27 5.91
N CYS A 22 -5.30 -6.19 5.09
CA CYS A 22 -5.04 -5.87 3.68
C CYS A 22 -6.33 -5.59 2.89
N GLU A 23 -7.46 -6.13 3.33
CA GLU A 23 -8.77 -5.92 2.70
C GLU A 23 -9.28 -4.51 2.99
N ASP A 24 -9.05 -4.00 4.21
CA ASP A 24 -9.43 -2.63 4.58
C ASP A 24 -8.67 -1.59 3.74
N ILE A 25 -7.37 -1.81 3.54
CA ILE A 25 -6.55 -0.97 2.65
C ILE A 25 -7.05 -1.08 1.20
N ALA A 26 -7.44 -2.28 0.76
CA ALA A 26 -7.99 -2.50 -0.58
C ALA A 26 -9.30 -1.75 -0.79
N ASN A 27 -10.20 -1.78 0.20
CA ASN A 27 -11.45 -1.02 0.21
C ASN A 27 -11.21 0.49 0.21
N ALA A 28 -10.31 0.99 1.06
CA ALA A 28 -9.98 2.41 1.15
C ALA A 28 -9.32 2.96 -0.13
N THR A 29 -8.46 2.16 -0.76
CA THR A 29 -7.78 2.54 -2.00
C THR A 29 -8.59 2.22 -3.26
N GLY A 30 -9.65 1.41 -3.16
CA GLY A 30 -10.36 0.83 -4.31
C GLY A 30 -9.43 0.00 -5.20
N LEU A 31 -8.51 -0.75 -4.60
CA LEU A 31 -7.64 -1.74 -5.26
C LEU A 31 -8.16 -3.15 -4.95
N HIS A 32 -7.73 -4.13 -5.73
CA HIS A 32 -8.04 -5.53 -5.42
C HIS A 32 -7.19 -6.01 -4.23
N GLY A 33 -7.78 -6.76 -3.28
CA GLY A 33 -7.09 -7.26 -2.08
C GLY A 33 -5.79 -8.01 -2.38
N ASN A 34 -5.79 -8.87 -3.39
CA ASN A 34 -4.56 -9.56 -3.85
C ASN A 34 -3.42 -8.61 -4.27
N THR A 35 -3.74 -7.47 -4.88
CA THR A 35 -2.74 -6.47 -5.27
C THR A 35 -2.09 -5.87 -4.03
N VAL A 36 -2.89 -5.47 -3.04
CA VAL A 36 -2.40 -4.93 -1.77
C VAL A 36 -1.58 -5.97 -1.01
N ARG A 37 -2.05 -7.22 -0.96
CA ARG A 37 -1.33 -8.33 -0.31
C ARG A 37 0.03 -8.56 -0.95
N LYS A 38 0.13 -8.54 -2.28
CA LYS A 38 1.40 -8.68 -3.01
C LYS A 38 2.37 -7.55 -2.68
N ILE A 39 1.87 -6.31 -2.70
CA ILE A 39 2.65 -5.10 -2.39
C ILE A 39 3.21 -5.14 -0.97
N ILE A 40 2.40 -5.55 0.01
CA ILE A 40 2.80 -5.62 1.42
C ILE A 40 3.76 -6.78 1.69
N LYS A 41 3.53 -7.94 1.06
CA LYS A 41 4.35 -9.15 1.26
C LYS A 41 5.77 -8.95 0.75
N ASN A 42 5.95 -8.26 -0.38
CA ASN A 42 7.26 -8.01 -0.97
C ASN A 42 7.88 -6.74 -0.36
N PRO A 43 8.96 -6.82 0.45
CA PRO A 43 9.59 -5.66 1.05
C PRO A 43 10.29 -4.74 0.05
N ASP A 44 10.74 -5.27 -1.09
CA ASP A 44 11.59 -4.54 -2.02
C ASP A 44 10.79 -3.56 -2.87
N GLY A 45 11.46 -2.51 -3.35
CA GLY A 45 10.85 -1.59 -4.31
C GLY A 45 10.35 -2.35 -5.54
N GLU A 46 9.13 -2.05 -5.99
CA GLU A 46 8.56 -2.72 -7.15
C GLU A 46 7.89 -1.73 -8.11
N GLU A 47 7.96 -2.03 -9.40
CA GLU A 47 7.23 -1.27 -10.39
C GLU A 47 5.75 -1.66 -10.36
N VAL A 48 4.90 -0.64 -10.22
CA VAL A 48 3.44 -0.80 -10.26
C VAL A 48 2.84 0.11 -11.34
N LYS A 49 1.61 -0.23 -11.74
CA LYS A 49 0.79 0.60 -12.61
C LYS A 49 0.60 1.98 -11.96
N ASN A 50 0.58 3.04 -12.78
CA ASN A 50 0.45 4.42 -12.28
C ASN A 50 -0.78 4.59 -11.36
N LYS A 51 -1.94 4.03 -11.75
CA LYS A 51 -3.16 4.05 -10.93
C LYS A 51 -2.97 3.44 -9.53
N THR A 52 -2.22 2.34 -9.42
CA THR A 52 -1.92 1.69 -8.15
C THR A 52 -0.97 2.54 -7.31
N TYR A 53 0.06 3.10 -7.95
CA TYR A 53 1.00 3.99 -7.28
C TYR A 53 0.29 5.20 -6.65
N VAL A 54 -0.50 5.93 -7.45
CA VAL A 54 -1.21 7.13 -6.99
C VAL A 54 -2.14 6.80 -5.82
N LYS A 55 -2.93 5.72 -5.92
CA LYS A 55 -3.85 5.31 -4.85
C LYS A 55 -3.16 4.96 -3.54
N ILE A 56 -2.02 4.25 -3.62
CA ILE A 56 -1.27 3.88 -2.42
C ILE A 56 -0.59 5.08 -1.79
N MET A 57 0.01 5.95 -2.60
CA MET A 57 0.67 7.16 -2.09
C MET A 57 -0.34 8.14 -1.48
N ASP A 58 -1.50 8.32 -2.10
CA ASP A 58 -2.61 9.11 -1.55
C ASP A 58 -3.10 8.52 -0.21
N TYR A 59 -3.25 7.19 -0.13
CA TYR A 59 -3.62 6.52 1.11
C TYR A 59 -2.57 6.72 2.21
N ILE A 60 -1.28 6.56 1.90
CA ILE A 60 -0.19 6.81 2.85
C ILE A 60 -0.24 8.27 3.31
N SER A 61 -0.31 9.24 2.39
CA SER A 61 -0.33 10.66 2.71
C SER A 61 -1.52 11.11 3.57
N LYS A 62 -2.64 10.39 3.55
CA LYS A 62 -3.83 10.71 4.37
C LYS A 62 -3.78 10.12 5.78
N ASN A 63 -2.90 9.15 6.01
CA ASN A 63 -2.88 8.34 7.22
C ASN A 63 -1.54 8.41 7.97
N TYR A 64 -0.50 8.99 7.36
CA TYR A 64 0.87 9.13 7.85
C TYR A 64 1.21 10.60 8.05
#